data_AF-A0A7R8H0Y6-F1
#
_entry.id   AF-A0A7R8H0Y6-F1
#
_cell.length_a   1.000
_cell.length_b   1.000
_cell.length_c   1.000
_cell.angle_alpha   90.00
_cell.angle_beta   90.00
_cell.angle_gamma   90.00
#
_symmetry.space_group_name_H-M   'P 1'
#
loop_
_entity.id
_entity.type
_entity.pdbx_description
1 polymer ?
#
loop_
_entity_poly.entity_id
_entity_poly.type
_entity_poly.pdbx_seq_one_letter_code
_entity_poly.pdbx_strand_id
1 'polypeptide(L)'
;MDDQVCPKCKTTRYRNPSMKLMVNDCGHNLCDSCVELLFVKGSGSCPECQIPLRKVNFRVQLFDDALVDREVDIRRRILRDYNKKRDDFDSLRSYNDYLESIEDIIFNLCNDIDILDTNKRINDYKENKQG
;
A
#
# COMPACT_ATOMS: atom_id res chain seq x y z
N MET A 1 0.81 20.32 -13.68
CA MET A 1 0.57 18.89 -13.49
C MET A 1 1.50 18.18 -14.44
N ASP A 2 2.55 17.56 -13.93
CA ASP A 2 3.42 16.73 -14.76
C ASP A 2 2.60 15.52 -15.23
N ASP A 3 2.60 15.27 -16.53
CA ASP A 3 1.85 14.14 -17.10
C ASP A 3 2.38 12.84 -16.49
N GLN A 4 1.54 12.14 -15.72
CA GLN A 4 1.92 10.83 -15.18
C GLN A 4 2.25 9.88 -16.35
N VAL A 5 3.44 9.25 -16.27
CA VAL A 5 3.99 8.41 -17.35
C VAL A 5 4.15 6.98 -16.86
N CYS A 6 3.78 6.01 -17.70
CA CYS A 6 4.12 4.61 -17.41
C CYS A 6 5.64 4.41 -17.49
N PRO A 7 6.32 3.94 -16.44
CA PRO A 7 7.78 3.84 -16.41
C PRO A 7 8.30 2.81 -17.42
N LYS A 8 7.48 1.82 -17.81
CA LYS A 8 7.86 0.77 -18.76
C LYS A 8 7.75 1.19 -20.23
N CYS A 9 6.59 1.69 -20.66
CA CYS A 9 6.33 1.99 -22.08
C CYS A 9 6.44 3.49 -22.41
N LYS A 10 6.69 4.34 -21.41
CA LYS A 10 6.80 5.80 -21.54
C LYS A 10 5.60 6.48 -22.18
N THR A 11 4.45 5.80 -22.23
CA THR A 11 3.20 6.37 -22.73
C THR A 11 2.59 7.24 -21.63
N THR A 12 1.93 8.32 -22.05
CA THR A 12 1.28 9.32 -21.19
C THR A 12 -0.22 9.36 -21.48
N ARG A 13 -1.00 9.98 -20.58
CA ARG A 13 -2.43 10.23 -20.82
C ARG A 13 -2.69 11.11 -22.04
N TYR A 14 -1.76 12.00 -22.39
CA TYR A 14 -1.84 12.80 -23.63
C TYR A 14 -1.83 11.92 -24.89
N ARG A 15 -0.96 10.90 -24.95
CA ARG A 15 -0.88 9.97 -26.09
C ARG A 15 -2.01 8.94 -26.10
N ASN A 16 -2.48 8.54 -24.91
CA ASN A 16 -3.58 7.61 -24.76
C ASN A 16 -4.53 8.11 -23.66
N PRO A 17 -5.59 8.86 -24.02
CA PRO A 17 -6.54 9.41 -23.06
C PRO A 17 -7.27 8.35 -22.23
N SER A 18 -7.42 7.13 -22.77
CA SER A 18 -8.04 6.00 -22.06
C SER A 18 -7.11 5.26 -21.11
N MET A 19 -5.82 5.61 -21.08
CA MET A 19 -4.85 4.97 -20.21
C MET A 19 -5.24 5.11 -18.74
N LYS A 20 -5.19 3.99 -18.01
CA LYS A 20 -5.26 3.97 -16.55
C LYS A 20 -3.91 3.55 -16.00
N LEU A 21 -3.41 4.32 -15.03
CA LEU A 21 -2.30 3.89 -14.22
C LEU A 21 -2.83 2.98 -13.12
N MET A 22 -2.06 1.92 -12.89
CA MET A 22 -2.34 0.85 -11.96
C MET A 22 -1.21 0.81 -10.95
N VAL A 23 -1.54 0.54 -9.70
CA VAL A 23 -0.60 0.42 -8.57
C VAL A 23 -0.80 -0.93 -7.88
N ASN A 24 0.24 -1.44 -7.25
CA ASN A 24 0.23 -2.71 -6.51
C ASN A 24 0.90 -2.51 -5.13
N ASP A 25 1.16 -3.59 -4.41
CA ASP A 25 1.70 -3.62 -3.05
C ASP A 25 3.01 -2.82 -2.89
N CYS A 26 3.84 -2.72 -3.93
CA CYS A 26 5.10 -1.98 -3.89
C CYS A 26 4.98 -0.47 -4.14
N GLY A 27 3.80 0.06 -4.46
CA GLY A 27 3.58 1.51 -4.68
C GLY A 27 4.13 2.10 -5.98
N HIS A 28 4.66 1.29 -6.91
CA HIS A 28 5.08 1.76 -8.23
C HIS A 28 3.92 1.66 -9.23
N ASN A 29 3.84 2.60 -10.18
CA ASN A 29 2.76 2.65 -11.16
C ASN A 29 3.12 1.98 -12.49
N LEU A 30 2.13 1.38 -13.15
CA LEU A 30 2.22 0.85 -14.51
C LEU A 30 0.92 1.14 -15.24
N CYS A 31 0.95 1.40 -16.55
CA CYS A 31 -0.31 1.42 -17.29
C CYS A 31 -0.94 0.03 -17.35
N ASP A 32 -2.27 0.00 -17.41
CA ASP A 32 -3.10 -1.19 -17.62
C ASP A 32 -2.54 -2.14 -18.69
N SER A 33 -2.18 -1.62 -19.87
CA SER A 33 -1.58 -2.44 -20.94
C SER A 33 -0.24 -3.09 -20.54
N CYS A 34 0.61 -2.39 -19.78
CA CYS A 34 1.86 -2.97 -19.28
C CYS A 34 1.61 -4.02 -18.20
N VAL A 35 0.59 -3.85 -17.37
CA VAL A 35 0.18 -4.86 -16.39
C VAL A 35 -0.26 -6.14 -17.12
N GLU A 36 -1.09 -6.01 -18.15
CA GLU A 36 -1.57 -7.16 -18.94
C GLU A 36 -0.43 -7.92 -19.62
N LEU A 37 0.56 -7.21 -20.17
CA LEU A 37 1.69 -7.82 -20.87
C LEU A 37 2.74 -8.43 -19.93
N LEU A 38 3.15 -7.70 -18.88
CA LEU A 38 4.23 -8.14 -17.99
C LEU A 38 3.79 -9.27 -17.05
N PHE A 39 2.51 -9.31 -16.68
CA PHE A 39 1.96 -10.25 -15.71
C PHE A 39 1.05 -11.28 -16.37
N VAL A 40 1.28 -11.61 -17.66
CA VAL A 40 0.47 -12.57 -18.43
C VAL A 40 0.34 -13.94 -17.76
N LYS A 41 1.37 -14.38 -17.03
CA LYS A 41 1.37 -15.64 -16.25
C LYS A 41 0.67 -15.52 -14.88
N GLY A 42 0.03 -14.38 -14.58
CA GLY A 42 -0.65 -14.09 -13.32
C GLY A 42 0.24 -13.51 -12.22
N SER A 43 1.57 -13.64 -12.33
CA SER A 43 2.56 -13.03 -11.43
C SER A 43 3.82 -12.61 -12.20
N GLY A 44 4.63 -11.76 -11.59
CA GLY A 44 5.85 -11.22 -12.16
C GLY A 44 6.56 -10.28 -11.19
N SER A 45 7.71 -9.74 -11.57
CA SER A 45 8.44 -8.78 -10.74
C SER A 45 8.15 -7.35 -11.18
N CYS A 46 8.05 -6.44 -10.20
CA CYS A 46 7.97 -5.02 -10.47
C CYS A 46 9.20 -4.56 -11.29
N PRO A 47 9.04 -3.82 -12.40
CA PRO A 47 10.16 -3.40 -13.23
C PRO A 47 11.09 -2.38 -12.56
N GLU A 48 10.65 -1.71 -11.49
CA GLU A 48 11.45 -0.72 -10.77
C GLU A 48 12.16 -1.31 -9.55
N CYS A 49 11.42 -1.93 -8.63
CA CYS A 49 11.97 -2.45 -7.38
C CYS A 49 12.17 -3.97 -7.33
N GLN A 50 11.80 -4.70 -8.39
CA GLN A 50 11.91 -6.17 -8.50
C GLN A 50 11.09 -7.00 -7.47
N ILE A 51 10.29 -6.35 -6.62
CA ILE A 51 9.37 -7.04 -5.70
C ILE A 51 8.42 -7.93 -6.51
N PRO A 52 8.23 -9.20 -6.11
CA PRO A 52 7.29 -10.10 -6.76
C PRO A 52 5.85 -9.65 -6.49
N LEU A 53 5.08 -9.44 -7.55
CA LEU A 53 3.69 -8.97 -7.52
C LEU A 53 2.74 -9.97 -8.19
N ARG A 54 1.50 -9.98 -7.72
CA ARG A 54 0.40 -10.74 -8.33
C ARG A 54 -0.47 -9.81 -9.18
N LYS A 55 -0.86 -10.29 -10.36
CA LYS A 55 -1.70 -9.53 -11.30
C LYS A 55 -3.02 -9.08 -10.66
N VAL A 56 -3.64 -9.98 -9.88
CA VAL A 56 -4.93 -9.74 -9.21
C VAL A 56 -4.88 -8.65 -8.14
N ASN A 57 -3.70 -8.27 -7.65
CA ASN A 57 -3.54 -7.21 -6.65
C ASN A 57 -3.36 -5.82 -7.26
N PHE A 58 -3.23 -5.71 -8.59
CA PHE A 58 -3.21 -4.40 -9.24
C PHE A 58 -4.57 -3.73 -9.12
N ARG A 59 -4.55 -2.45 -8.73
CA ARG A 59 -5.72 -1.58 -8.62
C ARG A 59 -5.48 -0.30 -9.40
N VAL A 60 -6.55 0.38 -9.80
CA VAL A 60 -6.43 1.70 -10.45
C VAL A 60 -5.84 2.69 -9.44
N GLN A 61 -4.82 3.43 -9.86
CA GLN A 61 -4.23 4.52 -9.07
C GLN A 61 -5.27 5.65 -8.93
N LEU A 62 -5.54 6.08 -7.70
CA LEU A 62 -6.55 7.11 -7.40
C LEU A 62 -5.93 8.48 -7.16
N PHE A 63 -4.70 8.53 -6.65
CA PHE A 63 -3.99 9.76 -6.34
C PHE A 63 -2.90 10.05 -7.36
N ASP A 64 -2.46 11.31 -7.44
CA ASP A 64 -1.37 11.67 -8.35
C ASP A 64 -0.04 11.00 -7.95
N ASP A 65 0.15 10.77 -6.64
CA ASP A 65 1.29 10.06 -6.07
C ASP A 65 0.91 8.62 -5.72
N ALA A 66 1.61 7.65 -6.33
CA ALA A 66 1.37 6.23 -6.11
C ALA A 66 1.80 5.77 -4.70
N LEU A 67 2.67 6.52 -4.02
CA LEU A 67 3.04 6.27 -2.63
C LEU A 67 1.87 6.58 -1.68
N VAL A 68 1.05 7.59 -1.99
CA VAL A 68 -0.19 7.87 -1.24
C VAL A 68 -1.17 6.72 -1.39
N ASP A 69 -1.31 6.15 -2.60
CA ASP A 69 -2.11 4.94 -2.82
C ASP A 69 -1.59 3.72 -2.04
N ARG A 70 -0.26 3.59 -1.85
CA ARG A 70 0.35 2.54 -1.01
C ARG A 70 0.02 2.78 0.46
N GLU A 71 0.21 3.98 0.96
CA GLU A 71 -0.05 4.36 2.35
C GLU A 71 -1.51 4.15 2.72
N VAL A 72 -2.44 4.63 1.89
CA VAL A 72 -3.89 4.49 2.13
C VAL A 72 -4.29 3.02 2.27
N ASP A 73 -3.72 2.14 1.45
CA ASP A 73 -4.02 0.70 1.52
C ASP A 73 -3.41 0.03 2.74
N ILE A 74 -2.18 0.39 3.11
CA ILE A 74 -1.56 -0.06 4.36
C ILE A 74 -2.40 0.40 5.55
N ARG A 75 -2.75 1.69 5.62
CA ARG A 75 -3.58 2.27 6.69
C ARG A 75 -4.92 1.55 6.80
N ARG A 76 -5.63 1.33 5.69
CA ARG A 76 -6.90 0.56 5.69
C ARG A 76 -6.70 -0.85 6.23
N ARG A 77 -5.60 -1.53 5.89
CA ARG A 77 -5.31 -2.87 6.41
C ARG A 77 -5.07 -2.84 7.92
N ILE A 78 -4.21 -1.94 8.39
CA ILE A 78 -3.87 -1.83 9.81
C ILE A 78 -5.10 -1.46 10.63
N LEU A 79 -5.92 -0.49 10.21
CA LEU A 79 -7.13 -0.08 10.95
C LEU A 79 -8.23 -1.15 11.02
N ARG A 80 -8.24 -2.14 10.10
CA ARG A 80 -9.15 -3.30 10.25
C ARG A 80 -8.76 -4.16 11.45
N ASP A 81 -7.46 -4.31 11.68
CA ASP A 81 -6.91 -5.11 12.78
C ASP A 81 -6.91 -4.29 14.08
N TYR A 82 -6.37 -3.07 14.03
CA TYR A 82 -6.28 -2.08 15.10
C TYR A 82 -7.54 -1.19 15.14
N ASN A 83 -8.62 -1.74 15.68
CA ASN A 83 -9.95 -1.13 15.65
C ASN A 83 -10.48 -0.69 17.03
N LYS A 84 -9.62 -0.58 18.07
CA LYS A 84 -10.04 -0.11 19.39
C LYS A 84 -10.47 1.36 19.30
N LYS A 85 -11.58 1.69 19.95
CA LYS A 85 -12.17 3.02 20.02
C LYS A 85 -11.77 3.71 21.31
N ARG A 86 -12.03 5.02 21.40
CA ARG A 86 -11.74 5.82 22.60
C ARG A 86 -12.31 5.20 23.88
N ASP A 87 -13.49 4.60 23.81
CA ASP A 87 -14.20 4.00 24.95
C ASP A 87 -13.52 2.72 25.48
N ASP A 88 -12.60 2.12 24.71
CA ASP A 88 -11.82 0.94 25.13
C ASP A 88 -10.60 1.31 26.00
N PHE A 89 -10.47 2.58 26.42
CA PHE A 89 -9.32 3.10 27.15
C PHE A 89 -9.73 3.94 28.36
N ASP A 90 -9.05 3.75 29.49
CA ASP A 90 -9.30 4.49 30.73
C ASP A 90 -8.95 5.98 30.63
N SER A 91 -8.05 6.36 29.72
CA SER A 91 -7.55 7.74 29.62
C SER A 91 -7.40 8.19 28.17
N LEU A 92 -7.47 9.51 27.96
CA LEU A 92 -7.19 10.09 26.65
C LEU A 92 -5.73 9.86 26.25
N ARG A 93 -4.82 9.83 27.23
CA ARG A 93 -3.40 9.61 26.97
C ARG A 93 -3.15 8.22 26.39
N SER A 94 -3.68 7.17 26.99
CA SER A 94 -3.52 5.80 26.49
C SER A 94 -4.18 5.58 25.13
N TYR A 95 -5.29 6.25 24.85
CA TYR A 95 -5.89 6.25 23.50
C TYR A 95 -4.98 6.95 22.48
N ASN A 96 -4.41 8.11 22.80
CA ASN A 96 -3.49 8.81 21.90
C ASN A 96 -2.19 8.03 21.68
N ASP A 97 -1.63 7.41 22.72
CA ASP A 97 -0.43 6.56 22.59
C ASP A 97 -0.74 5.33 21.68
N TYR A 98 -1.95 4.79 21.74
CA TYR A 98 -2.42 3.75 20.81
C TYR A 98 -2.51 4.25 19.36
N LEU A 99 -3.09 5.43 19.12
CA LEU A 99 -3.13 6.03 17.78
C LEU A 99 -1.73 6.30 17.23
N GLU A 100 -0.81 6.81 18.06
CA GLU A 100 0.59 7.03 17.68
C GLU A 100 1.25 5.71 17.27
N SER A 101 1.04 4.63 18.03
CA SER A 101 1.57 3.30 17.69
C SER A 101 1.06 2.78 16.33
N ILE A 102 -0.16 3.16 15.93
CA ILE A 102 -0.72 2.79 14.62
C ILE A 102 0.01 3.56 13.52
N GLU A 103 0.24 4.87 13.70
CA GLU A 103 0.96 5.67 12.72
C GLU A 103 2.42 5.25 12.61
N ASP A 104 3.09 4.88 13.71
CA ASP A 104 4.45 4.29 13.67
C ASP A 104 4.49 3.02 12.80
N ILE A 105 3.52 2.12 12.99
CA ILE A 105 3.41 0.90 12.19
C ILE A 105 3.20 1.23 10.71
N ILE A 106 2.29 2.16 10.41
CA ILE A 106 2.00 2.56 9.02
C ILE A 106 3.24 3.20 8.39
N PHE A 107 3.91 4.10 9.11
CA PHE A 107 5.12 4.78 8.66
C PHE A 107 6.24 3.79 8.34
N ASN A 108 6.48 2.83 9.25
CA ASN A 108 7.47 1.78 9.06
C ASN A 108 7.19 0.94 7.82
N LEU A 109 5.94 0.52 7.61
CA LEU A 109 5.53 -0.28 6.46
C LEU A 109 5.57 0.48 5.13
N CYS A 110 5.33 1.80 5.15
CA CYS A 110 5.39 2.63 3.94
C CYS A 110 6.82 2.89 3.50
N ASN A 111 7.73 3.05 4.47
CA ASN A 111 9.14 3.40 4.23
C ASN A 111 10.09 2.21 4.29
N ASP A 112 9.56 0.99 4.42
CA ASP A 112 10.33 -0.24 4.48
C ASP A 112 11.35 -0.29 5.65
N ILE A 113 10.98 0.33 6.79
CA ILE A 113 11.76 0.39 8.05
C ILE A 113 11.31 -0.73 8.98
N ASP A 114 12.27 -1.47 9.56
CA ASP A 114 12.04 -2.48 10.60
C ASP A 114 10.85 -3.43 10.33
N ILE A 115 10.70 -3.83 9.06
CA ILE A 115 9.52 -4.57 8.56
C ILE A 115 9.29 -5.88 9.33
N LEU A 116 10.36 -6.57 9.71
CA LEU A 116 10.28 -7.84 10.45
C LEU A 116 9.68 -7.64 11.85
N ASP A 117 10.20 -6.66 12.61
CA ASP A 117 9.69 -6.35 13.95
C ASP A 117 8.26 -5.80 13.88
N THR A 118 8.00 -4.90 12.92
CA THR A 118 6.68 -4.33 12.71
C THR A 118 5.63 -5.40 12.39
N ASN A 119 5.94 -6.34 11.49
CA ASN A 119 5.04 -7.47 11.19
C ASN A 119 4.86 -8.41 12.38
N LYS A 120 5.90 -8.64 13.18
CA LYS A 120 5.79 -9.42 14.41
C LYS A 120 4.80 -8.76 15.38
N ARG A 121 4.94 -7.46 15.65
CA ARG A 121 4.01 -6.70 16.51
C ARG A 121 2.56 -6.79 16.02
N ILE A 122 2.34 -6.68 14.71
CA ILE A 122 1.01 -6.81 14.10
C ILE A 122 0.43 -8.21 14.35
N ASN A 123 1.23 -9.26 14.18
CA ASN A 123 0.79 -10.64 14.39
C ASN A 123 0.50 -10.91 15.87
N ASP A 124 1.39 -10.51 16.77
CA ASP A 124 1.19 -10.63 18.21
C ASP A 124 -0.09 -9.91 18.66
N TYR A 125 -0.38 -8.72 18.12
CA TYR A 125 -1.62 -8.01 18.39
C TYR A 125 -2.87 -8.77 17.91
N LYS A 126 -2.80 -9.39 16.72
CA LYS A 126 -3.91 -10.18 16.16
C LYS A 126 -4.23 -11.41 17.00
N GLU A 127 -3.22 -12.12 17.47
CA GLU A 127 -3.39 -13.31 18.31
C GLU A 127 -4.01 -12.93 19.66
N ASN A 128 -3.52 -11.85 20.29
CA ASN A 128 -4.06 -11.37 21.56
C ASN A 128 -5.49 -10.82 21.47
N LYS A 129 -5.95 -10.41 20.28
CA LYS A 129 -7.33 -9.96 20.04
C LYS A 129 -8.33 -11.12 19.87
N GLN A 130 -7.85 -12.32 19.57
CA GLN A 130 -8.69 -13.51 19.37
C GLN A 130 -8.89 -14.34 20.66
N GLY A 131 -8.32 -13.92 21.79
CA GLY A 131 -8.60 -14.43 23.13
C GLY A 131 -9.51 -13.49 23.92
#